data_AF-A0A7C3QVR7-F1
#
_entry.id   AF-A0A7C3QVR7-F1
#
_cell.length_a   1.000
_cell.length_b   1.000
_cell.length_c   1.000
_cell.angle_alpha   90.00
_cell.angle_beta   90.00
_cell.angle_gamma   90.00
#
_symmetry.space_group_name_H-M   'P 1'
#
loop_
_entity.id
_entity.type
_entity.pdbx_description
1 polymer ?
#
loop_
_entity_poly.entity_id
_entity_poly.type
_entity_poly.pdbx_seq_one_letter_code
_entity_poly.pdbx_strand_id
1 'polypeptide(L)'
;DEITYVCAGINHQAWFIEFKWKGKDAIPLIRKAITQNKEIYQEEIVRNEMFLALGYYVTESSGHNSEYNWWFRKRPDLIEKYCTHGTGWNPGEYGYILKEYLKREEIWKDEIKKWLKEPVDLKRGHEYAASIINAYMGGEPFLFNGNVPNTGLIPNLPQNACVEVPVLANKRGFNSIYVGPLPPQCAALNNINIAVEEMAVEAAITGNAEMVYHSICYDPVTASVLSLAEIRKMVKEMLEKNKDYLPQFKSIKF
;
A
#
# COMPACT_ATOMS: atom_id res chain seq x y z
N ASP A 1 -2.07 -15.99 18.03
CA ASP A 1 -2.67 -16.23 19.37
C ASP A 1 -2.20 -15.24 20.42
N GLU A 2 -0.90 -14.96 20.56
CA GLU A 2 -0.41 -14.03 21.60
C GLU A 2 -0.46 -12.54 21.20
N ILE A 3 -0.69 -12.23 19.93
CA ILE A 3 -0.72 -10.87 19.39
C ILE A 3 -2.17 -10.44 19.16
N THR A 4 -2.51 -9.24 19.62
CA THR A 4 -3.76 -8.55 19.27
C THR A 4 -3.41 -7.16 18.77
N TYR A 5 -4.05 -6.71 17.70
CA TYR A 5 -3.78 -5.42 17.09
C TYR A 5 -5.02 -4.79 16.51
N VAL A 6 -4.95 -3.48 16.30
CA VAL A 6 -5.87 -2.76 15.41
C VAL A 6 -5.00 -2.09 14.35
N CYS A 7 -5.31 -2.40 13.08
CA CYS A 7 -4.64 -1.86 11.93
C CYS A 7 -5.68 -1.17 11.04
N ALA A 8 -5.43 0.08 10.66
CA ALA A 8 -6.39 0.86 9.87
C ALA A 8 -5.72 1.97 9.03
N GLY A 9 -6.31 2.28 7.88
CA GLY A 9 -5.86 3.33 6.97
C GLY A 9 -6.47 3.12 5.59
N ILE A 10 -5.63 3.09 4.57
CA ILE A 10 -5.99 2.69 3.20
C ILE A 10 -5.08 1.56 2.73
N ASN A 11 -5.38 0.96 1.59
CA ASN A 11 -4.54 -0.08 1.01
C ASN A 11 -3.07 0.38 0.88
N HIS A 12 -2.14 -0.51 1.21
CA HIS A 12 -0.69 -0.23 1.26
C HIS A 12 -0.26 0.90 2.21
N GLN A 13 -1.15 1.48 3.00
CA GLN A 13 -0.82 2.61 3.87
C GLN A 13 -1.67 2.61 5.15
N ALA A 14 -1.89 1.42 5.70
CA ALA A 14 -2.54 1.23 6.99
C ALA A 14 -1.53 1.24 8.14
N TRP A 15 -1.99 1.63 9.32
CA TRP A 15 -1.16 1.84 10.50
C TRP A 15 -1.60 0.93 11.64
N PHE A 16 -0.63 0.30 12.31
CA PHE A 16 -0.87 -0.40 13.56
C PHE A 16 -1.10 0.61 14.69
N ILE A 17 -2.34 1.03 14.88
CA ILE A 17 -2.75 2.00 15.91
C ILE A 17 -2.75 1.40 17.31
N GLU A 18 -2.94 0.09 17.41
CA GLU A 18 -2.75 -0.70 18.61
C GLU A 18 -1.97 -1.97 18.26
N PHE A 19 -0.96 -2.31 19.06
CA PHE A 19 -0.22 -3.56 18.90
C PHE A 19 0.19 -4.10 20.26
N LYS A 20 -0.40 -5.22 20.67
CA LYS A 20 -0.20 -5.83 21.99
C LYS A 20 0.34 -7.25 21.85
N TRP A 21 1.27 -7.60 22.74
CA TRP A 21 1.74 -8.96 22.96
C TRP A 21 1.35 -9.40 24.37
N LYS A 22 0.59 -10.49 24.47
CA LYS A 22 0.03 -11.01 25.74
C LYS A 22 -0.76 -9.93 26.50
N GLY A 23 -1.53 -9.12 25.76
CA GLY A 23 -2.32 -8.02 26.30
C GLY A 23 -1.55 -6.78 26.74
N LYS A 24 -0.21 -6.75 26.59
CA LYS A 24 0.63 -5.60 26.92
C LYS A 24 1.07 -4.87 25.67
N ASP A 25 1.14 -3.54 25.74
CA ASP A 25 1.66 -2.71 24.64
C ASP A 25 3.08 -3.17 24.25
N ALA A 26 3.25 -3.52 22.97
CA ALA A 26 4.48 -4.02 22.40
C ALA A 26 5.21 -3.00 21.53
N ILE A 27 4.69 -1.77 21.38
CA ILE A 27 5.37 -0.67 20.67
C ILE A 27 6.77 -0.38 21.25
N PRO A 28 7.00 -0.39 22.58
CA PRO A 28 8.35 -0.23 23.14
C PRO A 28 9.30 -1.36 22.73
N LEU A 29 8.80 -2.59 22.57
CA LEU A 29 9.59 -3.75 22.16
C LEU A 29 9.99 -3.63 20.68
N ILE A 30 9.06 -3.22 19.82
CA ILE A 30 9.33 -2.94 18.39
C ILE A 30 10.40 -1.84 18.27
N ARG A 31 10.25 -0.73 19.00
CA ARG A 31 11.25 0.36 19.01
C ARG A 31 12.61 -0.11 19.47
N LYS A 32 12.67 -0.96 20.51
CA LYS A 32 13.93 -1.54 20.98
C LYS A 32 14.56 -2.44 19.91
N ALA A 33 13.76 -3.32 19.28
CA ALA A 33 14.24 -4.22 18.24
C ALA A 33 14.86 -3.45 17.06
N ILE A 34 14.18 -2.41 16.57
CA ILE A 34 14.64 -1.58 15.45
C ILE A 34 15.91 -0.79 15.81
N THR A 35 15.99 -0.22 17.01
CA THR A 35 17.12 0.65 17.40
C THR A 35 18.35 -0.10 17.90
N GLN A 36 18.21 -1.37 18.31
CA GLN A 36 19.30 -2.17 18.89
C GLN A 36 19.72 -3.35 18.02
N ASN A 37 18.93 -3.73 17.02
CA ASN A 37 19.30 -4.79 16.08
C ASN A 37 19.37 -4.23 14.66
N LYS A 38 20.61 -4.19 14.13
CA LYS A 38 20.89 -3.69 12.79
C LYS A 38 20.23 -4.53 11.70
N GLU A 39 20.13 -5.84 11.87
CA GLU A 39 19.51 -6.73 10.88
C GLU A 39 18.02 -6.42 10.73
N ILE A 40 17.32 -6.25 11.86
CA ILE A 40 15.89 -5.85 11.87
C ILE A 40 15.70 -4.46 11.24
N TYR A 41 16.59 -3.52 11.54
CA TYR A 41 16.54 -2.20 10.91
C TYR A 41 16.70 -2.28 9.39
N GLN A 42 17.67 -3.08 8.92
CA GLN A 42 18.02 -3.22 7.51
C GLN A 42 16.99 -3.97 6.68
N GLU A 43 16.18 -4.83 7.29
CA GLU A 43 15.13 -5.56 6.57
C GLU A 43 14.11 -4.61 5.94
N GLU A 44 13.71 -3.58 6.69
CA GLU A 44 12.60 -2.69 6.33
C GLU A 44 12.90 -1.21 6.64
N ILE A 45 14.01 -0.69 6.09
CA ILE A 45 14.57 0.63 6.41
C ILE A 45 13.52 1.74 6.37
N VAL A 46 12.75 1.86 5.29
CA VAL A 46 11.80 2.96 5.09
C VAL A 46 10.64 2.89 6.09
N ARG A 47 10.08 1.69 6.31
CA ARG A 47 9.01 1.48 7.31
C ARG A 47 9.49 1.78 8.72
N ASN A 48 10.72 1.36 9.03
CA ASN A 48 11.35 1.58 10.32
C ASN A 48 11.59 3.07 10.57
N GLU A 49 12.11 3.82 9.59
CA GLU A 49 12.26 5.27 9.69
C GLU A 49 10.90 5.97 9.91
N MET A 50 9.86 5.57 9.18
CA MET A 50 8.51 6.11 9.36
C MET A 50 7.95 5.79 10.75
N PHE A 51 8.14 4.58 11.26
CA PHE A 51 7.74 4.23 12.63
C PHE A 51 8.49 5.07 13.67
N LEU A 52 9.80 5.25 13.51
CA LEU A 52 10.61 6.03 14.44
C LEU A 52 10.17 7.50 14.47
N ALA A 53 9.79 8.06 13.31
CA ALA A 53 9.38 9.46 13.15
C ALA A 53 7.90 9.71 13.51
N LEU A 54 6.98 8.82 13.10
CA LEU A 54 5.52 9.02 13.23
C LEU A 54 4.93 8.31 14.45
N GLY A 55 5.65 7.35 15.04
CA GLY A 55 5.24 6.59 16.21
C GLY A 55 4.35 5.38 15.94
N TYR A 56 3.91 5.18 14.69
CA TYR A 56 3.02 4.09 14.27
C TYR A 56 3.63 3.32 13.12
N TYR A 57 3.57 1.99 13.20
CA TYR A 57 4.17 1.12 12.19
C TYR A 57 3.21 0.99 11.00
N VAL A 58 3.73 1.07 9.78
CA VAL A 58 2.95 1.01 8.53
C VAL A 58 3.00 -0.38 7.91
N THR A 59 1.95 -0.79 7.23
CA THR A 59 1.77 -2.16 6.73
C THR A 59 2.67 -2.53 5.55
N GLU A 60 2.89 -1.63 4.61
CA GLU A 60 3.52 -1.95 3.33
C GLU A 60 5.06 -1.93 3.38
N SER A 61 5.69 -2.83 2.62
CA SER A 61 7.14 -3.01 2.46
C SER A 61 7.87 -1.71 2.06
N SER A 62 9.15 -1.62 2.41
CA SER A 62 9.95 -0.40 2.25
C SER A 62 10.00 0.10 0.81
N GLY A 63 10.13 -0.80 -0.15
CA GLY A 63 10.21 -0.43 -1.56
C GLY A 63 8.95 0.26 -2.05
N HIS A 64 7.77 -0.33 -1.82
CA HIS A 64 6.49 0.26 -2.17
C HIS A 64 6.19 1.49 -1.33
N ASN A 65 6.33 1.40 0.00
CA ASN A 65 5.98 2.48 0.90
C ASN A 65 6.84 3.75 0.68
N SER A 66 8.06 3.60 0.14
CA SER A 66 8.89 4.75 -0.29
C SER A 66 8.30 5.58 -1.43
N GLU A 67 7.27 5.08 -2.12
CA GLU A 67 6.55 5.73 -3.21
C GLU A 67 5.30 6.47 -2.72
N TYR A 68 4.75 6.12 -1.55
CA TYR A 68 3.55 6.76 -0.97
C TYR A 68 3.86 8.03 -0.15
N ASN A 69 5.10 8.52 -0.16
CA ASN A 69 5.53 9.68 0.61
C ASN A 69 6.72 10.44 -0.02
N TRP A 70 6.94 11.68 0.42
CA TRP A 70 7.93 12.62 -0.12
C TRP A 70 9.29 12.62 0.61
N TRP A 71 9.53 11.68 1.51
CA TRP A 71 10.71 11.73 2.39
C TRP A 71 11.95 11.06 1.79
N PHE A 72 11.76 10.01 0.98
CA PHE A 72 12.87 9.12 0.60
C PHE A 72 13.32 9.25 -0.86
N ARG A 73 12.37 9.33 -1.81
CA ARG A 73 12.66 9.23 -3.26
C ARG A 73 12.91 10.55 -4.00
N LYS A 74 13.54 11.53 -3.34
CA LYS A 74 13.66 12.90 -3.90
C LYS A 74 15.07 13.41 -4.20
N ARG A 75 16.09 12.80 -3.59
CA ARG A 75 17.49 13.17 -3.83
C ARG A 75 18.35 11.92 -3.89
N PRO A 76 19.44 11.91 -4.68
CA PRO A 76 20.33 10.76 -4.78
C PRO A 76 20.88 10.26 -3.43
N ASP A 77 21.21 11.17 -2.50
CA ASP A 77 21.72 10.81 -1.17
C ASP A 77 20.67 10.09 -0.30
N LEU A 78 19.40 10.47 -0.42
CA LEU A 78 18.30 9.85 0.31
C LEU A 78 17.95 8.48 -0.27
N ILE A 79 17.93 8.37 -1.60
CA ILE A 79 17.71 7.09 -2.29
C ILE A 79 18.82 6.11 -1.91
N GLU A 80 20.08 6.54 -1.98
CA GLU A 80 21.22 5.69 -1.62
C GLU A 80 21.15 5.21 -0.17
N LYS A 81 20.78 6.10 0.75
CA LYS A 81 20.70 5.77 2.17
C LYS A 81 19.53 4.82 2.49
N TYR A 82 18.37 5.01 1.86
CA TYR A 82 17.12 4.42 2.34
C TYR A 82 16.52 3.36 1.41
N CYS A 83 16.83 3.40 0.11
CA CYS A 83 16.15 2.59 -0.91
C CYS A 83 17.07 1.57 -1.63
N THR A 84 18.38 1.58 -1.36
CA THR A 84 19.35 0.72 -2.06
C THR A 84 19.74 -0.53 -1.27
N HIS A 85 19.93 -0.39 0.05
CA HIS A 85 20.63 -1.40 0.87
C HIS A 85 19.73 -2.21 1.80
N GLY A 86 18.42 -2.14 1.62
CA GLY A 86 17.47 -2.95 2.39
C GLY A 86 17.65 -4.44 2.09
N THR A 87 17.44 -5.30 3.09
CA THR A 87 17.56 -6.76 2.92
C THR A 87 16.21 -7.45 2.74
N GLY A 88 15.10 -6.70 2.80
CA GLY A 88 13.76 -7.20 2.53
C GLY A 88 13.51 -7.50 1.05
N TRP A 89 12.28 -7.91 0.73
CA TRP A 89 11.90 -8.36 -0.61
C TRP A 89 12.14 -7.31 -1.69
N ASN A 90 11.67 -6.08 -1.47
CA ASN A 90 11.90 -4.93 -2.35
C ASN A 90 12.51 -3.80 -1.53
N PRO A 91 13.82 -3.52 -1.67
CA PRO A 91 14.48 -2.45 -0.92
C PRO A 91 14.08 -1.05 -1.39
N GLY A 92 13.41 -0.92 -2.53
CA GLY A 92 13.12 0.36 -3.19
C GLY A 92 14.00 0.64 -4.40
N GLU A 93 14.59 -0.41 -4.97
CA GLU A 93 15.39 -0.31 -6.18
C GLU A 93 14.55 0.22 -7.35
N TYR A 94 15.15 1.11 -8.15
CA TYR A 94 14.51 1.66 -9.33
C TYR A 94 14.08 0.55 -10.31
N GLY A 95 12.78 0.53 -10.61
CA GLY A 95 12.19 -0.42 -11.55
C GLY A 95 12.24 -1.88 -11.09
N TYR A 96 12.34 -2.15 -9.78
CA TYR A 96 12.45 -3.50 -9.22
C TYR A 96 11.41 -4.47 -9.82
N ILE A 97 10.12 -4.13 -9.74
CA ILE A 97 9.04 -5.01 -10.21
C ILE A 97 9.06 -5.22 -11.73
N LEU A 98 9.47 -4.20 -12.49
CA LEU A 98 9.62 -4.30 -13.93
C LEU A 98 10.71 -5.30 -14.29
N LYS A 99 11.85 -5.28 -13.59
CA LYS A 99 12.94 -6.25 -13.80
C LYS A 99 12.47 -7.67 -13.49
N GLU A 100 11.70 -7.86 -12.43
CA GLU A 100 11.12 -9.16 -12.08
C GLU A 100 10.15 -9.67 -13.15
N TYR A 101 9.29 -8.80 -13.69
CA TYR A 101 8.38 -9.18 -14.78
C TYR A 101 9.11 -9.51 -16.08
N LEU A 102 10.09 -8.72 -16.47
CA LEU A 102 10.90 -9.00 -17.67
C LEU A 102 11.65 -10.32 -17.55
N LYS A 103 12.26 -10.59 -16.39
CA LYS A 103 12.90 -11.87 -16.11
C LYS A 103 11.90 -13.02 -16.21
N ARG A 104 10.69 -12.83 -15.66
CA ARG A 104 9.64 -13.86 -15.65
C ARG A 104 9.07 -14.15 -17.04
N GLU A 105 9.02 -13.15 -17.93
CA GLU A 105 8.55 -13.33 -19.30
C GLU A 105 9.34 -14.42 -20.05
N GLU A 106 10.64 -14.52 -19.79
CA GLU A 106 11.52 -15.51 -20.41
C GLU A 106 11.39 -16.90 -19.78
N ILE A 107 11.17 -17.00 -18.47
CA ILE A 107 11.34 -18.25 -17.71
C ILE A 107 10.03 -18.89 -17.23
N TRP A 108 8.88 -18.18 -17.27
CA TRP A 108 7.65 -18.63 -16.59
C TRP A 108 7.18 -20.02 -17.03
N LYS A 109 7.35 -20.38 -18.32
CA LYS A 109 6.91 -21.69 -18.83
C LYS A 109 7.70 -22.83 -18.20
N ASP A 110 8.99 -22.63 -18.03
CA ASP A 110 9.87 -23.67 -17.49
C ASP A 110 9.74 -23.75 -15.96
N GLU A 111 9.54 -22.62 -15.29
CA GLU A 111 9.16 -22.58 -13.88
C GLU A 111 7.85 -23.34 -13.61
N ILE A 112 6.79 -23.08 -14.41
CA ILE A 112 5.51 -23.79 -14.27
C ILE A 112 5.68 -25.29 -14.50
N LYS A 113 6.41 -25.71 -15.55
CA LYS A 113 6.68 -27.14 -15.79
C LYS A 113 7.44 -27.79 -14.65
N LYS A 114 8.36 -27.06 -14.00
CA LYS A 114 9.10 -27.53 -12.83
C LYS A 114 8.15 -27.67 -11.64
N TRP A 115 7.37 -26.64 -11.32
CA TRP A 115 6.38 -26.68 -10.24
C TRP A 115 5.36 -27.80 -10.39
N LEU A 116 4.87 -28.08 -11.60
CA LEU A 116 3.94 -29.18 -11.84
C LEU A 116 4.53 -30.58 -11.59
N LYS A 117 5.86 -30.71 -11.52
CA LYS A 117 6.55 -31.97 -11.19
C LYS A 117 6.86 -32.08 -9.69
N GLU A 118 6.84 -30.98 -8.96
CA GLU A 118 7.06 -30.96 -7.52
C GLU A 118 5.75 -31.35 -6.81
N PRO A 119 5.82 -32.09 -5.68
CA PRO A 119 4.63 -32.42 -4.90
C PRO A 119 3.98 -31.14 -4.38
N VAL A 120 2.66 -31.04 -4.53
CA VAL A 120 1.89 -29.87 -4.07
C VAL A 120 1.76 -29.91 -2.55
N ASP A 121 2.17 -28.83 -1.87
CA ASP A 121 1.87 -28.66 -0.44
C ASP A 121 0.39 -28.33 -0.26
N LEU A 122 -0.34 -29.21 0.40
CA LEU A 122 -1.77 -29.05 0.69
C LEU A 122 -2.03 -28.29 1.99
N LYS A 123 -0.98 -27.85 2.70
CA LYS A 123 -1.13 -26.94 3.83
C LYS A 123 -1.80 -25.66 3.34
N ARG A 124 -2.74 -25.17 4.16
CA ARG A 124 -3.45 -23.94 3.86
C ARG A 124 -2.46 -22.77 3.83
N GLY A 125 -2.50 -22.00 2.76
CA GLY A 125 -1.73 -20.75 2.63
C GLY A 125 -2.28 -19.64 3.53
N HIS A 126 -1.59 -18.50 3.51
CA HIS A 126 -1.93 -17.33 4.33
C HIS A 126 -2.93 -16.37 3.66
N GLU A 127 -3.24 -16.60 2.38
CA GLU A 127 -4.18 -15.78 1.61
C GLU A 127 -5.61 -15.83 2.14
N TYR A 128 -6.26 -14.67 2.20
CA TYR A 128 -7.54 -14.51 2.88
C TYR A 128 -8.73 -15.09 2.11
N ALA A 129 -8.65 -15.15 0.77
CA ALA A 129 -9.80 -15.42 -0.10
C ALA A 129 -10.56 -16.71 0.28
N ALA A 130 -9.86 -17.83 0.47
CA ALA A 130 -10.48 -19.10 0.84
C ALA A 130 -11.14 -19.06 2.23
N SER A 131 -10.54 -18.35 3.20
CA SER A 131 -11.08 -18.20 4.54
C SER A 131 -12.31 -17.27 4.56
N ILE A 132 -12.27 -16.19 3.79
CA ILE A 132 -13.40 -15.28 3.58
C ILE A 132 -14.60 -16.04 2.97
N ILE A 133 -14.36 -16.79 1.88
CA ILE A 133 -15.41 -17.56 1.21
C ILE A 133 -15.99 -18.60 2.18
N ASN A 134 -15.13 -19.36 2.88
CA ASN A 134 -15.58 -20.34 3.87
C ASN A 134 -16.46 -19.71 4.96
N ALA A 135 -16.04 -18.58 5.53
CA ALA A 135 -16.79 -17.87 6.56
C ALA A 135 -18.16 -17.37 6.05
N TYR A 136 -18.19 -16.80 4.85
CA TYR A 136 -19.41 -16.32 4.20
C TYR A 136 -20.39 -17.47 3.90
N MET A 137 -19.87 -18.62 3.47
CA MET A 137 -20.67 -19.83 3.19
C MET A 137 -21.17 -20.55 4.45
N GLY A 138 -20.88 -20.03 5.65
CA GLY A 138 -21.37 -20.57 6.92
C GLY A 138 -20.39 -21.49 7.65
N GLY A 139 -19.12 -21.51 7.23
CA GLY A 139 -18.02 -22.07 8.02
C GLY A 139 -17.58 -21.13 9.14
N GLU A 140 -16.37 -21.36 9.65
CA GLU A 140 -15.78 -20.58 10.74
C GLU A 140 -15.70 -19.08 10.41
N PRO A 141 -16.17 -18.18 11.29
CA PRO A 141 -15.98 -16.74 11.15
C PRO A 141 -14.50 -16.37 10.98
N PHE A 142 -14.23 -15.39 10.12
CA PHE A 142 -12.88 -14.99 9.79
C PHE A 142 -12.71 -13.48 9.97
N LEU A 143 -11.81 -13.08 10.85
CA LEU A 143 -11.40 -11.69 11.06
C LEU A 143 -10.19 -11.39 10.19
N PHE A 144 -10.26 -10.33 9.39
CA PHE A 144 -9.20 -9.90 8.49
C PHE A 144 -9.21 -8.39 8.33
N ASN A 145 -8.17 -7.82 7.72
CA ASN A 145 -8.17 -6.42 7.28
C ASN A 145 -8.68 -6.36 5.84
N GLY A 146 -9.74 -5.58 5.60
CA GLY A 146 -10.42 -5.51 4.31
C GLY A 146 -10.61 -4.07 3.84
N ASN A 147 -10.59 -3.89 2.52
CA ASN A 147 -10.85 -2.62 1.85
C ASN A 147 -12.36 -2.43 1.62
N VAL A 148 -12.94 -1.40 2.22
CA VAL A 148 -14.38 -1.13 2.26
C VAL A 148 -14.67 0.37 2.18
N PRO A 149 -15.88 0.81 1.77
CA PRO A 149 -16.25 2.21 1.82
C PRO A 149 -16.24 2.77 3.25
N ASN A 150 -15.64 3.94 3.44
CA ASN A 150 -15.64 4.62 4.73
C ASN A 150 -17.03 5.18 5.04
N THR A 151 -17.81 4.43 5.81
CA THR A 151 -19.16 4.82 6.25
C THR A 151 -19.14 5.53 7.62
N GLY A 152 -18.03 6.20 7.94
CA GLY A 152 -17.72 6.72 9.29
C GLY A 152 -16.87 5.77 10.13
N LEU A 153 -16.27 4.75 9.52
CA LEU A 153 -15.38 3.76 10.17
C LEU A 153 -14.10 4.43 10.70
N ILE A 154 -13.58 5.39 9.93
CA ILE A 154 -12.47 6.28 10.29
C ILE A 154 -12.95 7.74 10.09
N PRO A 155 -13.43 8.41 11.16
CA PRO A 155 -14.12 9.70 11.05
C PRO A 155 -13.30 10.88 10.51
N ASN A 156 -11.97 10.81 10.55
CA ASN A 156 -11.07 11.86 10.05
C ASN A 156 -10.46 11.54 8.67
N LEU A 157 -11.04 10.57 7.95
CA LEU A 157 -10.85 10.35 6.52
C LEU A 157 -12.16 10.64 5.77
N PRO A 158 -12.12 10.93 4.45
CA PRO A 158 -13.31 11.29 3.70
C PRO A 158 -14.36 10.19 3.71
N GLN A 159 -15.63 10.60 3.72
CA GLN A 159 -16.76 9.68 3.58
C GLN A 159 -16.70 8.98 2.22
N ASN A 160 -17.06 7.69 2.17
CA ASN A 160 -17.07 6.82 0.99
C ASN A 160 -15.70 6.50 0.36
N ALA A 161 -14.60 7.12 0.82
CA ALA A 161 -13.25 6.71 0.43
C ALA A 161 -13.03 5.22 0.75
N CYS A 162 -12.27 4.52 -0.07
CA CYS A 162 -11.90 3.13 0.18
C CYS A 162 -10.89 3.06 1.33
N VAL A 163 -11.30 2.55 2.49
CA VAL A 163 -10.44 2.40 3.68
C VAL A 163 -10.17 0.95 3.97
N GLU A 164 -8.99 0.67 4.49
CA GLU A 164 -8.61 -0.65 4.98
C GLU A 164 -8.78 -0.72 6.49
N VAL A 165 -9.70 -1.56 6.97
CA VAL A 165 -10.05 -1.70 8.39
C VAL A 165 -10.29 -3.16 8.76
N PRO A 166 -10.37 -3.51 10.06
CA PRO A 166 -10.80 -4.85 10.47
C PRO A 166 -12.24 -5.15 10.02
N VAL A 167 -12.44 -6.34 9.45
CA VAL A 167 -13.72 -6.84 8.95
C VAL A 167 -13.92 -8.27 9.46
N LEU A 168 -15.09 -8.55 10.03
CA LEU A 168 -15.50 -9.91 10.39
C LEU A 168 -16.39 -10.48 9.28
N ALA A 169 -15.86 -11.47 8.53
CA ALA A 169 -16.64 -12.29 7.62
C ALA A 169 -17.34 -13.42 8.39
N ASN A 170 -18.63 -13.63 8.12
CA ASN A 170 -19.43 -14.76 8.62
C ASN A 170 -20.67 -14.94 7.73
N LYS A 171 -21.59 -15.85 8.10
CA LYS A 171 -22.84 -16.11 7.36
C LYS A 171 -23.76 -14.89 7.19
N ARG A 172 -23.60 -13.82 7.98
CA ARG A 172 -24.37 -12.57 7.82
C ARG A 172 -23.77 -11.63 6.76
N GLY A 173 -22.54 -11.88 6.33
CA GLY A 173 -21.81 -11.04 5.39
C GLY A 173 -20.52 -10.49 5.97
N PHE A 174 -20.17 -9.29 5.53
CA PHE A 174 -18.95 -8.57 5.89
C PHE A 174 -19.30 -7.48 6.91
N ASN A 175 -18.79 -7.63 8.12
CA ASN A 175 -19.10 -6.73 9.23
C ASN A 175 -17.85 -5.88 9.51
N SER A 176 -17.77 -4.72 8.86
CA SER A 176 -16.68 -3.75 9.07
C SER A 176 -16.74 -3.16 10.47
N ILE A 177 -15.58 -3.02 11.11
CA ILE A 177 -15.47 -2.59 12.50
C ILE A 177 -15.10 -1.12 12.55
N TYR A 178 -15.83 -0.33 13.34
CA TYR A 178 -15.50 1.06 13.62
C TYR A 178 -14.14 1.13 14.34
N VAL A 179 -13.24 1.97 13.81
CA VAL A 179 -11.88 2.14 14.33
C VAL A 179 -11.76 3.42 15.15
N GLY A 180 -12.40 4.50 14.71
CA GLY A 180 -12.20 5.83 15.26
C GLY A 180 -11.13 6.64 14.50
N PRO A 181 -10.85 7.88 14.93
CA PRO A 181 -9.95 8.76 14.21
C PRO A 181 -8.52 8.22 14.24
N LEU A 182 -7.84 8.24 13.10
CA LEU A 182 -6.42 7.94 13.03
C LEU A 182 -5.59 9.05 13.72
N PRO A 183 -4.39 8.73 14.21
CA PRO A 183 -3.44 9.75 14.66
C PRO A 183 -3.24 10.83 13.58
N PRO A 184 -3.20 12.14 13.93
CA PRO A 184 -3.22 13.22 12.93
C PRO A 184 -2.12 13.12 11.87
N GLN A 185 -0.91 12.71 12.25
CA GLN A 185 0.22 12.55 11.33
C GLN A 185 0.04 11.39 10.34
N CYS A 186 -0.69 10.34 10.73
CA CYS A 186 -1.04 9.21 9.88
C CYS A 186 -2.19 9.59 8.94
N ALA A 187 -3.24 10.22 9.50
CA ALA A 187 -4.39 10.71 8.76
C ALA A 187 -4.00 11.72 7.67
N ALA A 188 -3.02 12.59 7.94
CA ALA A 188 -2.54 13.56 6.96
C ALA A 188 -2.00 12.88 5.69
N LEU A 189 -1.16 11.85 5.86
CA LEU A 189 -0.59 11.14 4.72
C LEU A 189 -1.66 10.29 4.00
N ASN A 190 -2.61 9.68 4.72
CA ASN A 190 -3.72 8.97 4.07
C ASN A 190 -4.62 9.93 3.27
N ASN A 191 -4.97 11.10 3.82
CA ASN A 191 -5.84 12.06 3.13
C ASN A 191 -5.25 12.56 1.80
N ILE A 192 -3.91 12.74 1.73
CA ILE A 192 -3.25 13.13 0.46
C ILE A 192 -3.37 12.00 -0.57
N ASN A 193 -3.06 10.76 -0.18
CA ASN A 193 -3.15 9.62 -1.11
C ASN A 193 -4.60 9.34 -1.54
N ILE A 194 -5.57 9.45 -0.63
CA ILE A 194 -7.00 9.37 -0.98
C ILE A 194 -7.37 10.45 -2.01
N ALA A 195 -6.92 11.70 -1.84
CA ALA A 195 -7.22 12.77 -2.78
C ALA A 195 -6.63 12.49 -4.19
N VAL A 196 -5.43 11.92 -4.25
CA VAL A 196 -4.80 11.49 -5.52
C VAL A 196 -5.64 10.39 -6.18
N GLU A 197 -6.03 9.37 -5.42
CA GLU A 197 -6.85 8.24 -5.88
C GLU A 197 -8.22 8.68 -6.39
N GLU A 198 -8.95 9.49 -5.61
CA GLU A 198 -10.29 9.97 -5.97
C GLU A 198 -10.26 10.81 -7.27
N MET A 199 -9.28 11.71 -7.42
CA MET A 199 -9.10 12.48 -8.66
C MET A 199 -8.77 11.56 -9.85
N ALA A 200 -7.94 10.53 -9.65
CA ALA A 200 -7.60 9.57 -10.71
C ALA A 200 -8.82 8.74 -11.13
N VAL A 201 -9.63 8.30 -10.18
CA VAL A 201 -10.88 7.57 -10.44
C VAL A 201 -11.89 8.46 -11.16
N GLU A 202 -12.08 9.70 -10.71
CA GLU A 202 -12.96 10.66 -11.40
C GLU A 202 -12.50 10.90 -12.84
N ALA A 203 -11.20 11.09 -13.05
CA ALA A 203 -10.61 11.25 -14.38
C ALA A 203 -10.86 10.02 -15.26
N ALA A 204 -10.69 8.82 -14.71
CA ALA A 204 -10.91 7.56 -15.42
C ALA A 204 -12.39 7.33 -15.79
N ILE A 205 -13.33 7.79 -14.98
CA ILE A 205 -14.78 7.69 -15.27
C ILE A 205 -15.22 8.74 -16.29
N THR A 206 -14.74 9.98 -16.14
CA THR A 206 -15.20 11.13 -16.94
C THR A 206 -14.42 11.32 -18.25
N GLY A 207 -13.24 10.69 -18.38
CA GLY A 207 -12.30 10.95 -19.46
C GLY A 207 -11.60 12.32 -19.37
N ASN A 208 -11.57 12.93 -18.17
CA ASN A 208 -10.97 14.24 -17.95
C ASN A 208 -9.44 14.13 -17.79
N ALA A 209 -8.70 14.39 -18.87
CA ALA A 209 -7.23 14.34 -18.87
C ALA A 209 -6.57 15.39 -17.95
N GLU A 210 -7.19 16.56 -17.77
CA GLU A 210 -6.69 17.58 -16.84
C GLU A 210 -6.81 17.13 -15.38
N MET A 211 -7.85 16.35 -15.06
CA MET A 211 -8.00 15.77 -13.72
C MET A 211 -6.93 14.71 -13.42
N VAL A 212 -6.48 13.94 -14.43
CA VAL A 212 -5.29 13.08 -14.27
C VAL A 212 -4.09 13.93 -13.89
N TYR A 213 -3.88 15.05 -14.58
CA TYR A 213 -2.80 15.97 -14.27
C TYR A 213 -2.90 16.54 -12.85
N HIS A 214 -4.09 16.95 -12.39
CA HIS A 214 -4.30 17.39 -11.02
C HIS A 214 -3.98 16.29 -10.00
N SER A 215 -4.43 15.05 -10.23
CA SER A 215 -4.08 13.90 -9.40
C SER A 215 -2.57 13.74 -9.25
N ILE A 216 -1.85 13.71 -10.37
CA ILE A 216 -0.38 13.55 -10.37
C ILE A 216 0.34 14.78 -9.81
N CYS A 217 -0.25 15.98 -9.79
CA CYS A 217 0.37 17.12 -9.10
C CYS A 217 0.50 16.92 -7.58
N TYR A 218 -0.34 16.06 -6.99
CA TYR A 218 -0.35 15.74 -5.57
C TYR A 218 0.27 14.38 -5.24
N ASP A 219 0.64 13.58 -6.25
CA ASP A 219 1.37 12.33 -6.05
C ASP A 219 2.71 12.62 -5.33
N PRO A 220 3.02 11.94 -4.21
CA PRO A 220 4.17 12.29 -3.39
C PRO A 220 5.52 12.24 -4.11
N VAL A 221 5.73 11.31 -5.05
CA VAL A 221 7.00 11.16 -5.77
C VAL A 221 7.17 12.28 -6.77
N THR A 222 6.18 12.48 -7.64
CA THR A 222 6.22 13.50 -8.68
C THR A 222 6.27 14.91 -8.10
N ALA A 223 5.47 15.22 -7.08
CA ALA A 223 5.51 16.50 -6.36
C ALA A 223 6.86 16.77 -5.69
N SER A 224 7.65 15.72 -5.41
CA SER A 224 8.97 15.85 -4.79
C SER A 224 10.11 16.09 -5.79
N VAL A 225 9.98 15.62 -7.03
CA VAL A 225 11.10 15.57 -8.00
C VAL A 225 10.85 16.34 -9.29
N LEU A 226 9.62 16.74 -9.58
CA LEU A 226 9.23 17.43 -10.80
C LEU A 226 8.56 18.78 -10.51
N SER A 227 8.74 19.74 -11.41
CA SER A 227 7.91 20.95 -11.48
C SER A 227 6.54 20.66 -12.09
N LEU A 228 5.57 21.56 -11.86
CA LEU A 228 4.23 21.46 -12.46
C LEU A 228 4.25 21.38 -14.00
N ALA A 229 5.25 21.99 -14.66
CA ALA A 229 5.42 21.93 -16.11
C ALA A 229 5.93 20.55 -16.58
N GLU A 230 6.88 19.97 -15.84
CA GLU A 230 7.39 18.62 -16.10
C GLU A 230 6.31 17.56 -15.86
N ILE A 231 5.52 17.69 -14.78
CA ILE A 231 4.37 16.82 -14.52
C ILE A 231 3.37 16.90 -15.67
N ARG A 232 3.03 18.11 -16.14
CA ARG A 232 2.10 18.28 -17.28
C ARG A 232 2.60 17.59 -18.53
N LYS A 233 3.90 17.75 -18.83
CA LYS A 233 4.54 17.10 -19.98
C LYS A 233 4.50 15.58 -19.84
N MET A 234 4.91 15.05 -18.69
CA MET A 234 4.92 13.61 -18.41
C MET A 234 3.53 12.98 -18.54
N VAL A 235 2.49 13.59 -17.95
CA VAL A 235 1.11 13.08 -18.03
C VAL A 235 0.63 13.05 -19.48
N LYS A 236 0.91 14.09 -20.28
CA LYS A 236 0.57 14.09 -21.72
C LYS A 236 1.26 12.97 -22.49
N GLU A 237 2.56 12.77 -22.24
CA GLU A 237 3.33 11.71 -22.90
C GLU A 237 2.80 10.31 -22.52
N MET A 238 2.44 10.10 -21.24
CA MET A 238 1.86 8.84 -20.77
C MET A 238 0.47 8.60 -21.35
N LEU A 239 -0.40 9.61 -21.42
CA LEU A 239 -1.73 9.49 -22.01
C LEU A 239 -1.65 9.20 -23.52
N GLU A 240 -0.77 9.89 -24.26
CA GLU A 240 -0.58 9.63 -25.69
C GLU A 240 -0.04 8.22 -25.92
N LYS A 241 0.94 7.78 -25.12
CA LYS A 241 1.52 6.44 -25.24
C LYS A 241 0.49 5.33 -24.96
N ASN A 242 -0.48 5.58 -24.09
CA ASN A 242 -1.49 4.60 -23.67
C ASN A 242 -2.87 4.82 -24.29
N LYS A 243 -2.98 5.68 -25.32
CA LYS A 243 -4.25 6.07 -25.93
C LYS A 243 -5.14 4.90 -26.35
N ASP A 244 -4.54 3.86 -26.92
CA ASP A 244 -5.26 2.66 -27.38
C ASP A 244 -5.88 1.85 -26.23
N TYR A 245 -5.34 1.99 -25.01
CA TYR A 245 -5.83 1.33 -23.79
C TYR A 245 -6.76 2.22 -22.96
N LEU A 246 -6.87 3.51 -23.29
CA LEU A 246 -7.57 4.54 -22.52
C LEU A 246 -8.64 5.26 -23.38
N PRO A 247 -9.60 4.53 -23.99
CA PRO A 247 -10.51 5.07 -25.01
C PRO A 247 -11.47 6.16 -24.50
N GLN A 248 -11.68 6.26 -23.18
CA GLN A 248 -12.53 7.30 -22.58
C GLN A 248 -11.92 8.71 -22.70
N PHE A 249 -10.59 8.82 -22.80
CA PHE A 249 -9.89 10.10 -22.91
C PHE A 249 -9.89 10.61 -24.37
N LYS A 250 -11.04 11.15 -24.80
CA LYS A 250 -11.24 11.65 -26.17
C LYS A 250 -10.38 12.87 -26.51
N SER A 251 -9.97 13.63 -25.49
CA SER A 251 -9.08 14.78 -25.62
C SER A 251 -8.05 14.76 -24.50
N ILE A 252 -6.78 14.97 -24.87
CA ILE A 252 -5.66 15.13 -23.94
C ILE A 252 -5.13 16.58 -23.95
N LYS A 253 -5.95 17.52 -24.44
CA LYS A 253 -5.63 18.95 -24.43
C LYS A 253 -6.02 19.54 -23.08
N PHE A 254 -5.00 19.93 -22.32
CA PHE A 254 -5.03 20.69 -21.07
C PHE A 254 -3.67 21.35 -20.85
#